data_AF-E9I393-F1
#
_entry.id   AF-E9I393-F1
#
_cell.length_a   1.000
_cell.length_b   1.000
_cell.length_c   1.000
_cell.angle_alpha   90.00
_cell.angle_beta   90.00
_cell.angle_gamma   90.00
#
_symmetry.space_group_name_H-M   'P 1'
#
loop_
_entity.id
_entity.type
_entity.pdbx_description
1 polymer ?
#
loop_
_entity_poly.entity_id
_entity_poly.type
_entity_poly.pdbx_seq_one_letter_code
_entity_poly.pdbx_strand_id
1 'polypeptide(L)'
;MGYKNGLALGLVISAAGTLLFLPAANTGSFTLMLSGLFIVGLGFSLQQTAANPLAIALGSPETGSQRLTLAGGVNNFGTTIGPLIVSFAIFGAPTSMDRQLSIESVKFPYLMLGAAFLLVAIMLKFSSLPDRPAVQTNEDTGHASGKQSALQFPQLVMGMLAIFVYVGVEVSTASNLPAYMESKLGLQTRDVAPFISLYWASLMIGRWTGAVEAFDVQAGLGKLLKFLAPYLAFSVFLLVNAIAQHELSQFYVYAAIVLVLIAADMLSQGNPAKMLGIFSLLGIAGLVIGMSTSGMVSVYAFTSIALCGPASLPWLSAAWASTQARAAIT
;
A
#
# COMPACT_ATOMS: atom_id res chain seq x y z
N MET A 1 -17.88 -4.39 18.41
CA MET A 1 -16.50 -4.51 18.94
C MET A 1 -15.80 -3.17 18.73
N GLY A 2 -15.05 -2.65 19.71
CA GLY A 2 -14.31 -1.39 19.54
C GLY A 2 -13.20 -1.51 18.49
N TYR A 3 -12.72 -0.39 17.94
CA TYR A 3 -11.70 -0.37 16.87
C TYR A 3 -10.42 -1.10 17.28
N LYS A 4 -9.97 -0.90 18.52
CA LYS A 4 -8.80 -1.55 19.10
C LYS A 4 -8.95 -3.08 19.15
N ASN A 5 -10.12 -3.57 19.58
CA ASN A 5 -10.38 -5.02 19.63
C ASN A 5 -10.51 -5.64 18.23
N GLY A 6 -11.09 -4.91 17.26
CA GLY A 6 -11.13 -5.33 15.86
C GLY A 6 -9.73 -5.47 15.25
N LEU A 7 -8.86 -4.49 15.52
CA LEU A 7 -7.46 -4.50 15.06
C LEU A 7 -6.65 -5.64 15.69
N ALA A 8 -6.78 -5.84 17.00
CA ALA A 8 -6.11 -6.94 17.71
C ALA A 8 -6.60 -8.32 17.22
N LEU A 9 -7.90 -8.48 16.99
CA LEU A 9 -8.46 -9.72 16.44
C LEU A 9 -7.91 -10.01 15.04
N GLY A 10 -7.83 -9.00 14.17
CA GLY A 10 -7.24 -9.13 12.85
C GLY A 10 -5.78 -9.61 12.90
N LEU A 11 -4.96 -9.07 13.82
CA LEU A 11 -3.58 -9.53 14.04
C LEU A 11 -3.49 -10.98 14.50
N VAL A 12 -4.36 -11.41 15.41
CA VAL A 12 -4.41 -12.82 15.86
C VAL A 12 -4.80 -13.76 14.71
N ILE A 13 -5.77 -13.35 13.88
CA ILE A 13 -6.17 -14.12 12.69
C ILE A 13 -5.01 -14.20 11.68
N SER A 14 -4.30 -13.09 11.41
CA SER A 14 -3.10 -13.09 10.56
C SER A 14 -1.98 -13.98 11.10
N ALA A 15 -1.78 -13.98 12.42
CA ALA A 15 -0.81 -14.87 13.08
C ALA A 15 -1.20 -16.35 12.88
N ALA A 16 -2.47 -16.70 13.09
CA ALA A 16 -2.97 -18.06 12.90
C ALA A 16 -2.77 -18.54 11.45
N GLY A 17 -3.10 -17.70 10.46
CA GLY A 17 -2.88 -18.02 9.05
C GLY A 17 -1.40 -18.19 8.69
N THR A 18 -0.52 -17.34 9.23
CA THR A 18 0.93 -17.43 9.00
C THR A 18 1.52 -18.70 9.64
N LEU A 19 1.09 -19.06 10.85
CA LEU A 19 1.53 -20.27 11.53
C LEU A 19 1.04 -21.54 10.82
N LEU A 20 -0.07 -21.47 10.06
CA LEU A 20 -0.55 -22.58 9.24
C LEU A 20 0.41 -22.92 8.07
N PHE A 21 1.30 -22.01 7.69
CA PHE A 21 2.34 -22.31 6.70
C PHE A 21 3.38 -23.32 7.17
N LEU A 22 3.58 -23.48 8.49
CA LEU A 22 4.51 -24.48 9.03
C LEU A 22 4.06 -25.92 8.74
N PRO A 23 2.84 -26.34 9.13
CA PRO A 23 2.34 -27.66 8.75
C PRO A 23 2.16 -27.81 7.24
N ALA A 24 1.88 -26.72 6.51
CA ALA A 24 1.77 -26.76 5.05
C ALA A 24 3.11 -27.11 4.40
N ALA A 25 4.20 -26.48 4.87
CA ALA A 25 5.55 -26.74 4.41
C ALA A 25 6.03 -28.15 4.79
N ASN A 26 5.73 -28.62 6.00
CA ASN A 26 6.11 -29.96 6.46
C ASN A 26 5.42 -31.09 5.67
N THR A 27 4.17 -30.87 5.26
CA THR A 27 3.37 -31.87 4.54
C THR A 27 3.40 -31.69 3.02
N GLY A 28 4.01 -30.61 2.51
CA GLY A 28 3.98 -30.25 1.09
C GLY A 28 2.56 -29.97 0.58
N SER A 29 1.62 -29.60 1.45
CA SER A 29 0.21 -29.46 1.09
C SER A 29 -0.12 -28.08 0.53
N PHE A 30 -0.39 -28.02 -0.77
CA PHE A 30 -0.83 -26.79 -1.45
C PHE A 30 -2.16 -26.26 -0.89
N THR A 31 -3.11 -27.14 -0.59
CA THR A 31 -4.42 -26.75 -0.02
C THR A 31 -4.26 -26.06 1.33
N LEU A 32 -3.35 -26.56 2.18
CA LEU A 32 -3.09 -25.96 3.49
C LEU A 32 -2.39 -24.60 3.35
N MET A 33 -1.50 -24.47 2.37
CA MET A 33 -0.88 -23.19 2.00
C MET A 33 -1.93 -22.17 1.56
N LEU A 34 -2.85 -22.55 0.67
CA LEU A 34 -3.94 -21.66 0.23
C LEU A 34 -4.87 -21.25 1.37
N SER A 35 -5.19 -22.19 2.25
CA SER A 35 -6.02 -21.93 3.44
C SER A 35 -5.35 -20.91 4.36
N GLY A 36 -4.03 -21.04 4.57
CA GLY A 36 -3.24 -20.07 5.33
C GLY A 36 -3.24 -18.69 4.71
N LEU A 37 -3.01 -18.60 3.38
CA LEU A 37 -3.05 -17.34 2.63
C LEU A 37 -4.42 -16.66 2.74
N PHE A 38 -5.50 -17.44 2.65
CA PHE A 38 -6.87 -16.92 2.79
C PHE A 38 -7.12 -16.36 4.20
N ILE A 39 -6.72 -17.08 5.25
CA ILE A 39 -6.85 -16.65 6.65
C ILE A 39 -6.04 -15.37 6.90
N VAL A 40 -4.80 -15.28 6.39
CA VAL A 40 -3.99 -14.06 6.46
C VAL A 40 -4.72 -12.89 5.79
N GLY A 41 -5.30 -13.11 4.60
CA GLY A 41 -6.09 -12.11 3.89
C GLY A 41 -7.29 -11.60 4.69
N LEU A 42 -8.03 -12.50 5.36
CA LEU A 42 -9.13 -12.10 6.25
C LEU A 42 -8.64 -11.25 7.43
N GLY A 43 -7.51 -11.63 8.03
CA GLY A 43 -6.89 -10.87 9.12
C GLY A 43 -6.51 -9.44 8.68
N PHE A 44 -5.87 -9.30 7.51
CA PHE A 44 -5.52 -8.00 6.93
C PHE A 44 -6.75 -7.16 6.57
N SER A 45 -7.83 -7.78 6.09
CA SER A 45 -9.09 -7.10 5.81
C SER A 45 -9.70 -6.49 7.08
N LEU A 46 -9.72 -7.26 8.18
CA LEU A 46 -10.18 -6.77 9.48
C LEU A 46 -9.30 -5.65 10.04
N GLN A 47 -7.97 -5.79 9.91
CA GLN A 47 -7.02 -4.76 10.32
C GLN A 47 -7.27 -3.45 9.58
N GLN A 48 -7.41 -3.47 8.25
CA GLN A 48 -7.61 -2.26 7.45
C GLN A 48 -8.98 -1.60 7.73
N THR A 49 -10.02 -2.43 7.91
CA THR A 49 -11.37 -1.94 8.24
C THR A 49 -11.41 -1.22 9.59
N ALA A 50 -10.58 -1.64 10.56
CA ALA A 50 -10.49 -0.99 11.87
C ALA A 50 -9.45 0.14 11.92
N ALA A 51 -8.28 -0.04 11.30
CA ALA A 51 -7.15 0.89 11.39
C ALA A 51 -7.42 2.18 10.63
N ASN A 52 -8.01 2.11 9.43
CA ASN A 52 -8.18 3.30 8.59
C ASN A 52 -9.11 4.34 9.25
N PRO A 53 -10.32 3.98 9.75
CA PRO A 53 -11.17 4.95 10.45
C PRO A 53 -10.55 5.41 11.77
N LEU A 54 -9.86 4.52 12.50
CA LEU A 54 -9.17 4.88 13.74
C LEU A 54 -8.08 5.93 13.49
N ALA A 55 -7.27 5.78 12.43
CA ALA A 55 -6.23 6.75 12.07
C ALA A 55 -6.81 8.12 11.71
N ILE A 56 -7.95 8.15 11.02
CA ILE A 56 -8.67 9.39 10.71
C ILE A 56 -9.22 10.04 11.98
N ALA A 57 -9.80 9.25 12.88
CA ALA A 57 -10.50 9.77 14.05
C ALA A 57 -9.57 10.09 15.25
N LEU A 58 -8.31 9.62 15.21
CA LEU A 58 -7.27 9.95 16.19
C LEU A 58 -6.70 11.36 15.98
N GLY A 59 -7.41 12.40 16.42
CA GLY A 59 -6.95 13.79 16.39
C GLY A 59 -7.97 14.74 15.74
N SER A 60 -7.53 15.91 15.27
CA SER A 60 -8.45 16.84 14.60
C SER A 60 -8.95 16.27 13.27
N PRO A 61 -10.24 16.45 12.91
CA PRO A 61 -10.79 16.00 11.62
C PRO A 61 -10.07 16.58 10.41
N GLU A 62 -9.59 17.82 10.52
CA GLU A 62 -8.87 18.56 9.46
C GLU A 62 -7.61 17.83 8.99
N THR A 63 -6.92 17.14 9.90
CA THR A 63 -5.66 16.44 9.62
C THR A 63 -5.83 14.91 9.52
N GLY A 64 -7.07 14.42 9.50
CA GLY A 64 -7.37 12.97 9.48
C GLY A 64 -6.90 12.25 8.22
N SER A 65 -7.14 12.84 7.04
CA SER A 65 -6.65 12.30 5.76
C SER A 65 -5.12 12.26 5.70
N GLN A 66 -4.48 13.25 6.32
CA GLN A 66 -3.03 13.39 6.38
C GLN A 66 -2.40 12.26 7.20
N ARG A 67 -2.95 11.97 8.39
CA ARG A 67 -2.52 10.83 9.22
C ARG A 67 -2.70 9.50 8.50
N LEU A 68 -3.82 9.31 7.81
CA LEU A 68 -4.06 8.08 7.03
C LEU A 68 -3.00 7.92 5.92
N THR A 69 -2.66 9.01 5.23
CA THR A 69 -1.65 9.01 4.17
C THR A 69 -0.27 8.65 4.72
N LEU A 70 0.12 9.22 5.86
CA LEU A 70 1.39 8.93 6.53
C LEU A 70 1.45 7.47 7.02
N ALA A 71 0.38 6.97 7.64
CA ALA A 71 0.28 5.57 8.02
C ALA A 71 0.39 4.64 6.79
N GLY A 72 -0.26 5.01 5.68
CA GLY A 72 -0.12 4.33 4.40
C GLY A 72 1.28 4.41 3.78
N GLY A 73 2.02 5.50 4.05
CA GLY A 73 3.42 5.67 3.66
C GLY A 73 4.35 4.71 4.42
N VAL A 74 4.13 4.53 5.72
CA VAL A 74 4.85 3.52 6.55
C VAL A 74 4.53 2.10 6.09
N ASN A 75 3.26 1.82 5.76
CA ASN A 75 2.88 0.54 5.18
C ASN A 75 3.66 0.25 3.88
N ASN A 76 3.78 1.24 2.99
CA ASN A 76 4.49 1.08 1.72
C ASN A 76 6.01 0.90 1.90
N PHE A 77 6.59 1.54 2.91
CA PHE A 77 7.98 1.29 3.30
C PHE A 77 8.17 -0.17 3.73
N GLY A 78 7.27 -0.69 4.57
CA GLY A 78 7.26 -2.08 4.99
C GLY A 78 7.12 -3.06 3.82
N THR A 79 6.23 -2.81 2.86
CA THR A 79 6.08 -3.67 1.67
C THR A 79 7.29 -3.61 0.73
N THR A 80 8.03 -2.49 0.72
CA THR A 80 9.24 -2.33 -0.11
C THR A 80 10.42 -3.10 0.48
N ILE A 81 10.58 -3.06 1.81
CA ILE A 81 11.72 -3.68 2.51
C ILE A 81 11.45 -5.13 2.93
N GLY A 82 10.18 -5.50 3.13
CA GLY A 82 9.76 -6.83 3.57
C GLY A 82 10.37 -7.99 2.75
N PRO A 83 10.29 -7.95 1.40
CA PRO A 83 10.93 -8.97 0.56
C PRO A 83 12.44 -9.09 0.77
N LEU A 84 13.15 -7.98 1.05
CA LEU A 84 14.59 -8.04 1.34
C LEU A 84 14.88 -8.71 2.67
N ILE A 85 14.14 -8.37 3.73
CA ILE A 85 14.33 -8.96 5.05
C ILE A 85 14.12 -10.47 4.96
N VAL A 86 13.06 -10.90 4.25
CA VAL A 86 12.75 -12.31 4.04
C VAL A 86 13.82 -12.98 3.16
N SER A 87 14.24 -12.34 2.08
CA SER A 87 15.31 -12.84 1.20
C SER A 87 16.62 -13.02 1.96
N PHE A 88 17.03 -12.02 2.75
CA PHE A 88 18.23 -12.10 3.57
C PHE A 88 18.11 -13.18 4.67
N ALA A 89 16.92 -13.34 5.26
CA ALA A 89 16.68 -14.39 6.26
C ALA A 89 16.71 -15.81 5.67
N ILE A 90 16.23 -16.00 4.44
CA ILE A 90 16.20 -17.31 3.76
C ILE A 90 17.56 -17.64 3.14
N PHE A 91 18.16 -16.69 2.42
CA PHE A 91 19.35 -16.90 1.59
C PHE A 91 20.66 -16.50 2.29
N GLY A 92 20.61 -15.71 3.38
CA GLY A 92 21.78 -15.18 4.06
C GLY A 92 22.46 -14.03 3.31
N ALA A 93 23.65 -13.62 3.78
CA ALA A 93 24.50 -12.67 3.05
C ALA A 93 25.08 -13.33 1.77
N PRO A 94 25.29 -12.58 0.67
CA PRO A 94 25.70 -13.12 -0.63
C PRO A 94 27.06 -13.86 -0.64
N THR A 95 27.80 -13.87 0.48
CA THR A 95 29.14 -14.45 0.61
C THR A 95 29.14 -15.96 0.92
N SER A 96 27.99 -16.60 1.15
CA SER A 96 27.92 -18.04 1.44
C SER A 96 27.35 -18.82 0.25
N MET A 97 28.22 -19.25 -0.67
CA MET A 97 27.88 -19.95 -1.91
C MET A 97 27.35 -21.39 -1.75
N ASP A 98 27.06 -21.86 -0.53
CA ASP A 98 26.88 -23.29 -0.26
C ASP A 98 25.68 -23.61 0.67
N ARG A 99 24.60 -22.84 0.57
CA ARG A 99 23.38 -23.12 1.36
C ARG A 99 22.38 -23.92 0.53
N GLN A 100 22.31 -25.22 0.78
CA GLN A 100 21.20 -26.06 0.32
C GLN A 100 19.87 -25.40 0.70
N LEU A 101 19.06 -25.08 -0.30
CA LEU A 101 17.72 -24.54 -0.13
C LEU A 101 16.81 -25.64 0.45
N SER A 102 16.85 -25.80 1.77
CA SER A 102 15.91 -26.66 2.48
C SER A 102 14.62 -25.89 2.70
N ILE A 103 13.49 -26.59 2.59
CA ILE A 103 12.15 -26.12 3.02
C ILE A 103 12.17 -25.67 4.49
N GLU A 104 13.18 -26.08 5.25
CA GLU A 104 13.43 -25.62 6.61
C GLU A 104 13.81 -24.13 6.70
N SER A 105 14.49 -23.57 5.69
CA SER A 105 14.93 -22.17 5.66
C SER A 105 13.77 -21.18 5.62
N VAL A 106 12.58 -21.61 5.18
CA VAL A 106 11.37 -20.75 5.16
C VAL A 106 10.56 -20.82 6.46
N LYS A 107 10.75 -21.86 7.30
CA LYS A 107 9.99 -22.03 8.54
C LYS A 107 10.30 -20.96 9.57
N PHE A 108 11.58 -20.61 9.73
CA PHE A 108 12.02 -19.61 10.70
C PHE A 108 11.47 -18.21 10.38
N PRO A 109 11.56 -17.69 9.13
CA PRO A 109 10.90 -16.44 8.74
C PRO A 109 9.39 -16.42 9.03
N TYR A 110 8.66 -17.49 8.73
CA TYR A 110 7.21 -17.56 9.01
C TYR A 110 6.88 -17.58 10.50
N LEU A 111 7.68 -18.28 11.31
CA LEU A 111 7.51 -18.30 12.76
C LEU A 111 7.79 -16.92 13.37
N MET A 112 8.84 -16.23 12.92
CA MET A 112 9.11 -14.86 13.34
C MET A 112 7.98 -13.90 12.95
N LEU A 113 7.44 -14.02 11.74
CA LEU A 113 6.32 -13.19 11.28
C LEU A 113 5.06 -13.43 12.11
N GLY A 114 4.71 -14.69 12.39
CA GLY A 114 3.59 -15.03 13.27
C GLY A 114 3.77 -14.49 14.70
N ALA A 115 4.99 -14.60 15.25
CA ALA A 115 5.32 -14.05 16.55
C ALA A 115 5.24 -12.51 16.57
N ALA A 116 5.68 -11.84 15.51
CA ALA A 116 5.58 -10.38 15.38
C ALA A 116 4.11 -9.92 15.40
N PHE A 117 3.21 -10.60 14.68
CA PHE A 117 1.77 -10.29 14.73
C PHE A 117 1.19 -10.43 16.14
N LEU A 118 1.54 -11.51 16.86
CA LEU A 118 1.08 -11.69 18.24
C LEU A 118 1.65 -10.63 19.18
N LEU A 119 2.93 -10.28 19.05
CA LEU A 119 3.56 -9.23 19.84
C LEU A 119 2.86 -7.89 19.64
N VAL A 120 2.59 -7.51 18.39
CA VAL A 120 1.85 -6.26 18.10
C VAL A 120 0.42 -6.33 18.64
N ALA A 121 -0.26 -7.48 18.53
CA ALA A 121 -1.60 -7.64 19.10
C ALA A 121 -1.61 -7.43 20.62
N ILE A 122 -0.60 -7.96 21.33
CA ILE A 122 -0.42 -7.78 22.76
C ILE A 122 -0.12 -6.31 23.09
N MET A 123 0.81 -5.67 22.37
CA MET A 123 1.14 -4.25 22.56
C MET A 123 -0.10 -3.36 22.37
N LEU A 124 -0.93 -3.64 21.36
CA LEU A 124 -2.17 -2.91 21.14
C LEU A 124 -3.17 -3.08 22.28
N LYS A 125 -3.27 -4.28 22.88
CA LYS A 125 -4.13 -4.52 24.03
C LYS A 125 -3.73 -3.66 25.24
N PHE A 126 -2.43 -3.45 25.44
CA PHE A 126 -1.88 -2.59 26.51
C PHE A 126 -1.81 -1.10 26.14
N SER A 127 -2.03 -0.74 24.87
CA SER A 127 -2.02 0.65 24.42
C SER A 127 -3.28 1.41 24.85
N SER A 128 -3.12 2.70 25.18
CA SER A 128 -4.19 3.64 25.55
C SER A 128 -5.03 4.12 24.34
N LEU A 129 -5.11 3.33 23.26
CA LEU A 129 -5.91 3.66 22.10
C LEU A 129 -7.41 3.76 22.48
N PRO A 130 -8.12 4.84 22.09
CA PRO A 130 -9.55 4.95 22.29
C PRO A 130 -10.29 3.82 21.58
N ASP A 131 -11.10 3.05 22.32
CA ASP A 131 -11.91 1.96 21.75
C ASP A 131 -12.98 2.47 20.78
N ARG A 132 -13.40 3.73 20.99
CA ARG A 132 -14.36 4.48 20.18
C ARG A 132 -13.86 5.92 20.14
N PRO A 133 -13.12 6.35 19.12
CA PRO A 133 -12.91 7.78 18.95
C PRO A 133 -14.30 8.42 18.78
N ALA A 134 -14.53 9.53 19.48
CA ALA A 134 -15.72 10.32 19.28
C ALA A 134 -15.69 10.80 17.82
N VAL A 135 -16.43 10.13 16.94
CA VAL A 135 -16.88 10.78 15.71
C VAL A 135 -17.55 12.04 16.23
N GLN A 136 -17.03 13.23 15.90
CA GLN A 136 -17.68 14.47 16.29
C GLN A 136 -19.08 14.45 15.69
N THR A 137 -20.04 14.02 16.49
CA THR A 137 -21.45 14.30 16.33
C THR A 137 -21.53 15.81 16.35
N ASN A 138 -21.63 16.42 15.18
CA ASN A 138 -22.31 17.70 15.11
C ASN A 138 -23.75 17.39 15.53
N GLU A 139 -24.01 17.48 16.83
CA GLU A 139 -25.36 17.59 17.39
C GLU A 139 -25.95 18.89 16.85
N ASP A 140 -26.45 18.85 15.62
CA ASP A 140 -27.50 19.74 15.13
C ASP A 140 -27.85 19.32 13.70
N THR A 141 -28.84 18.44 13.57
CA THR A 141 -29.98 18.62 12.65
C THR A 141 -30.95 17.46 12.88
N GLY A 142 -32.07 17.75 13.55
CA GLY A 142 -33.16 16.82 13.80
C GLY A 142 -33.96 16.47 12.54
N HIS A 143 -33.37 15.78 11.57
CA HIS A 143 -34.09 15.15 10.47
C HIS A 143 -33.69 13.68 10.38
N ALA A 144 -34.52 12.81 10.96
CA ALA A 144 -34.52 11.38 10.68
C ALA A 144 -34.79 11.17 9.19
N SER A 145 -33.74 11.12 8.37
CA SER A 145 -33.85 10.72 6.97
C SER A 145 -34.00 9.21 6.95
N GLY A 146 -35.14 8.71 6.46
CA GLY A 146 -35.51 7.28 6.43
C GLY A 146 -34.66 6.39 5.51
N LYS A 147 -33.35 6.53 5.53
CA LYS A 147 -32.42 5.70 4.78
C LYS A 147 -31.86 4.59 5.66
N GLN A 148 -32.49 3.41 5.61
CA GLN A 148 -32.11 2.23 6.39
C GLN A 148 -30.84 1.50 5.88
N SER A 149 -30.27 1.89 4.73
CA SER A 149 -29.11 1.21 4.15
C SER A 149 -28.04 2.18 3.67
N ALA A 150 -26.78 1.86 4.00
CA ALA A 150 -25.60 2.54 3.49
C ALA A 150 -25.56 2.61 1.93
N LEU A 151 -26.21 1.65 1.25
CA LEU A 151 -26.30 1.61 -0.21
C LEU A 151 -27.20 2.71 -0.81
N GLN A 152 -28.00 3.40 0.01
CA GLN A 152 -28.85 4.51 -0.43
C GLN A 152 -28.08 5.84 -0.56
N PHE A 153 -26.78 5.83 -0.28
CA PHE A 153 -25.86 6.94 -0.52
C PHE A 153 -25.13 6.72 -1.85
N PRO A 154 -25.53 7.41 -2.94
CA PRO A 154 -24.94 7.20 -4.27
C PRO A 154 -23.43 7.47 -4.27
N GLN A 155 -22.96 8.44 -3.49
CA GLN A 155 -21.53 8.71 -3.32
C GLN A 155 -20.76 7.55 -2.68
N LEU A 156 -21.39 6.82 -1.73
CA LEU A 156 -20.78 5.64 -1.12
C LEU A 156 -20.64 4.51 -2.14
N VAL A 157 -21.69 4.27 -2.93
CA VAL A 157 -21.69 3.23 -3.97
C VAL A 157 -20.67 3.55 -5.06
N MET A 158 -20.61 4.80 -5.53
CA MET A 158 -19.61 5.25 -6.50
C MET A 158 -18.18 5.12 -5.93
N GLY A 159 -17.95 5.47 -4.66
CA GLY A 159 -16.66 5.29 -4.01
C GLY A 159 -16.26 3.82 -3.86
N MET A 160 -17.20 2.93 -3.52
CA MET A 160 -16.97 1.49 -3.45
C MET A 160 -16.57 0.92 -4.81
N LEU A 161 -17.28 1.30 -5.88
CA LEU A 161 -16.95 0.88 -7.24
C LEU A 161 -15.58 1.42 -7.67
N ALA A 162 -15.28 2.68 -7.36
CA ALA A 162 -13.99 3.30 -7.68
C ALA A 162 -12.82 2.57 -6.99
N ILE A 163 -12.93 2.26 -5.69
CA ILE A 163 -11.90 1.50 -4.96
C ILE A 163 -11.79 0.06 -5.50
N PHE A 164 -12.92 -0.58 -5.83
CA PHE A 164 -12.91 -1.92 -6.42
C PHE A 164 -12.15 -1.96 -7.75
N VAL A 165 -12.44 -1.03 -8.67
CA VAL A 165 -11.73 -0.93 -9.95
C VAL A 165 -10.26 -0.56 -9.74
N TYR A 166 -9.99 0.39 -8.83
CA TYR A 166 -8.64 0.83 -8.49
C TYR A 166 -7.76 -0.34 -8.00
N VAL A 167 -8.20 -1.05 -6.95
CA VAL A 167 -7.47 -2.19 -6.39
C VAL A 167 -7.39 -3.33 -7.41
N GLY A 168 -8.44 -3.52 -8.21
CA GLY A 168 -8.45 -4.50 -9.30
C GLY A 168 -7.33 -4.25 -10.32
N VAL A 169 -7.18 -3.02 -10.80
CA VAL A 169 -6.10 -2.63 -11.72
C VAL A 169 -4.74 -2.73 -11.04
N GLU A 170 -4.63 -2.26 -9.79
CA GLU A 170 -3.38 -2.25 -9.03
C GLU A 170 -2.82 -3.67 -8.82
N VAL A 171 -3.65 -4.59 -8.30
CA VAL A 171 -3.22 -5.95 -8.00
C VAL A 171 -3.05 -6.77 -9.28
N SER A 172 -3.94 -6.61 -10.28
CA SER A 172 -3.82 -7.34 -11.54
C SER A 172 -2.54 -6.96 -12.29
N THR A 173 -2.17 -5.68 -12.32
CA THR A 173 -0.93 -5.24 -12.97
C THR A 173 0.28 -5.81 -12.23
N ALA A 174 0.32 -5.69 -10.89
CA ALA A 174 1.42 -6.23 -10.07
C ALA A 174 1.60 -7.75 -10.23
N SER A 175 0.50 -8.51 -10.24
CA SER A 175 0.53 -9.98 -10.32
C SER A 175 0.86 -10.51 -11.71
N ASN A 176 0.53 -9.79 -12.78
CA ASN A 176 0.76 -10.23 -14.16
C ASN A 176 2.05 -9.65 -14.77
N LEU A 177 2.63 -8.60 -14.19
CA LEU A 177 3.90 -8.02 -14.64
C LEU A 177 5.03 -9.06 -14.75
N PRO A 178 5.20 -10.02 -13.81
CA PRO A 178 6.27 -11.01 -13.92
C PRO A 178 6.10 -11.93 -15.12
N ALA A 179 4.90 -12.49 -15.29
CA ALA A 179 4.57 -13.36 -16.42
C ALA A 179 4.68 -12.61 -17.76
N TYR A 180 4.33 -11.33 -17.80
CA TYR A 180 4.55 -10.48 -18.97
C TYR A 180 6.04 -10.36 -19.30
N MET A 181 6.89 -10.06 -18.32
CA MET A 181 8.33 -9.90 -18.54
C MET A 181 9.01 -11.21 -18.94
N GLU A 182 8.62 -12.34 -18.35
CA GLU A 182 9.14 -13.66 -18.72
C GLU A 182 8.69 -14.06 -20.13
N SER A 183 7.40 -13.94 -20.45
CA SER A 183 6.85 -14.41 -21.73
C SER A 183 7.11 -13.50 -22.93
N LYS A 184 7.18 -12.17 -22.72
CA LYS A 184 7.32 -11.19 -23.80
C LYS A 184 8.73 -10.65 -23.96
N LEU A 185 9.52 -10.63 -22.89
CA LEU A 185 10.90 -10.12 -22.92
C LEU A 185 11.94 -11.22 -22.73
N GLY A 186 11.53 -12.44 -22.36
CA GLY A 186 12.44 -13.56 -22.15
C GLY A 186 13.38 -13.38 -20.95
N LEU A 187 13.00 -12.51 -20.00
CA LEU A 187 13.81 -12.21 -18.82
C LEU A 187 13.76 -13.37 -17.80
N GLN A 188 14.86 -13.60 -17.10
CA GLN A 188 14.91 -14.57 -16.01
C GLN A 188 14.22 -14.02 -14.76
N THR A 189 13.63 -14.89 -13.94
CA THR A 189 12.89 -14.50 -12.71
C THR A 189 13.70 -13.61 -11.76
N ARG A 190 15.03 -13.78 -11.71
CA ARG A 190 15.96 -12.94 -10.94
C ARG A 190 15.95 -11.47 -11.40
N ASP A 191 15.85 -11.24 -12.70
CA ASP A 191 15.90 -9.91 -13.30
C ASP A 191 14.53 -9.21 -13.26
N VAL A 192 13.46 -9.98 -13.09
CA VAL A 192 12.08 -9.50 -12.96
C VAL A 192 11.78 -8.96 -11.55
N ALA A 193 12.31 -9.61 -10.51
CA ALA A 193 12.00 -9.27 -9.12
C ALA A 193 12.25 -7.79 -8.74
N PRO A 194 13.35 -7.13 -9.19
CA PRO A 194 13.57 -5.71 -8.97
C PRO A 194 12.49 -4.79 -9.57
N PHE A 195 11.88 -5.17 -10.69
CA PHE A 195 10.80 -4.38 -11.32
C PHE A 195 9.48 -4.52 -10.57
N ILE A 196 9.21 -5.68 -9.97
CA ILE A 196 8.11 -5.84 -9.02
C ILE A 196 8.35 -4.95 -7.81
N SER A 197 9.58 -4.96 -7.25
CA SER A 197 9.95 -4.06 -6.15
C SER A 197 9.76 -2.60 -6.54
N LEU A 198 10.10 -2.21 -7.78
CA LEU A 198 9.89 -0.86 -8.31
C LEU A 198 8.40 -0.50 -8.42
N TYR A 199 7.54 -1.44 -8.79
CA TYR A 199 6.09 -1.25 -8.80
C TYR A 199 5.58 -0.87 -7.40
N TRP A 200 5.96 -1.61 -6.36
CA TRP A 200 5.56 -1.29 -4.98
C TRP A 200 6.24 -0.01 -4.45
N ALA A 201 7.50 0.23 -4.81
CA ALA A 201 8.18 1.48 -4.48
C ALA A 201 7.53 2.68 -5.16
N SER A 202 6.95 2.51 -6.34
CA SER A 202 6.18 3.55 -7.03
C SER A 202 4.96 3.97 -6.23
N LEU A 203 4.28 3.00 -5.59
CA LEU A 203 3.20 3.33 -4.66
C LEU A 203 3.73 4.14 -3.47
N MET A 204 4.92 3.82 -2.96
CA MET A 204 5.58 4.56 -1.88
C MET A 204 5.87 6.01 -2.29
N ILE A 205 6.47 6.20 -3.47
CA ILE A 205 6.79 7.52 -4.03
C ILE A 205 5.51 8.36 -4.17
N GLY A 206 4.44 7.79 -4.72
CA GLY A 206 3.14 8.47 -4.84
C GLY A 206 2.56 8.91 -3.49
N ARG A 207 2.54 8.02 -2.48
CA ARG A 207 2.03 8.35 -1.13
C ARG A 207 2.87 9.40 -0.42
N TRP A 208 4.18 9.33 -0.55
CA TRP A 208 5.10 10.29 0.09
C TRP A 208 4.99 11.67 -0.56
N THR A 209 4.76 11.72 -1.87
CA THR A 209 4.48 12.97 -2.60
C THR A 209 3.20 13.64 -2.06
N GLY A 210 2.09 12.88 -1.99
CA GLY A 210 0.82 13.40 -1.46
C GLY A 210 0.87 13.72 0.04
N ALA A 211 1.73 13.05 0.81
CA ALA A 211 1.91 13.32 2.24
C ALA A 211 2.58 14.69 2.51
N VAL A 212 3.25 15.30 1.54
CA VAL A 212 3.86 16.62 1.76
C VAL A 212 2.80 17.71 1.92
N GLU A 213 1.72 17.64 1.13
CA GLU A 213 0.59 18.57 1.24
C GLU A 213 -0.14 18.48 2.58
N ALA A 214 0.11 17.38 3.28
CA ALA A 214 -0.40 17.10 4.60
C ALA A 214 0.37 17.85 5.71
N PHE A 215 1.61 18.27 5.48
CA PHE A 215 2.36 19.04 6.46
C PHE A 215 2.06 20.53 6.28
N ASP A 216 1.53 21.19 7.31
CA ASP A 216 1.33 22.65 7.33
C ASP A 216 2.68 23.37 7.53
N VAL A 217 3.55 23.25 6.52
CA VAL A 217 4.88 23.85 6.50
C VAL A 217 4.86 25.17 5.74
N GLN A 218 5.71 26.11 6.17
CA GLN A 218 5.95 27.37 5.45
C GLN A 218 6.13 27.13 3.94
N ALA A 219 5.55 28.02 3.13
CA ALA A 219 5.44 27.86 1.68
C ALA A 219 6.76 27.52 0.94
N GLY A 220 7.92 27.94 1.49
CA GLY A 220 9.24 27.58 0.98
C GLY A 220 9.66 26.14 1.28
N LEU A 221 9.46 25.69 2.53
CA LEU A 221 9.79 24.33 2.97
C LEU A 221 8.83 23.28 2.37
N GLY A 222 7.56 23.63 2.19
CA GLY A 222 6.59 22.78 1.50
C GLY A 222 6.97 22.50 0.04
N LYS A 223 7.44 23.53 -0.71
CA LYS A 223 7.94 23.34 -2.08
C LYS A 223 9.19 22.46 -2.13
N LEU A 224 10.12 22.63 -1.19
CA LEU A 224 11.31 21.79 -1.09
C LEU A 224 10.93 20.33 -0.81
N LEU A 225 10.04 20.09 0.14
CA LEU A 225 9.58 18.74 0.50
C LEU A 225 8.83 18.08 -0.66
N LYS A 226 8.05 18.82 -1.45
CA LYS A 226 7.34 18.28 -2.63
C LYS A 226 8.31 17.73 -3.67
N PHE A 227 9.49 18.34 -3.79
CA PHE A 227 10.55 17.84 -4.66
C PHE A 227 11.35 16.71 -3.97
N LEU A 228 11.67 16.86 -2.69
CA LEU A 228 12.58 15.96 -1.98
C LEU A 228 11.94 14.63 -1.59
N ALA A 229 10.69 14.61 -1.11
CA ALA A 229 10.03 13.40 -0.62
C ALA A 229 9.90 12.27 -1.68
N PRO A 230 9.49 12.54 -2.94
CA PRO A 230 9.47 11.52 -3.98
C PRO A 230 10.86 10.95 -4.27
N TYR A 231 11.89 11.80 -4.31
CA TYR A 231 13.27 11.35 -4.52
C TYR A 231 13.84 10.60 -3.34
N LEU A 232 13.45 10.97 -2.12
CA LEU A 232 13.84 10.25 -0.92
C LEU A 232 13.22 8.85 -0.91
N ALA A 233 11.94 8.72 -1.26
CA ALA A 233 11.29 7.41 -1.46
C ALA A 233 11.97 6.59 -2.57
N PHE A 234 12.32 7.21 -3.69
CA PHE A 234 13.07 6.55 -4.76
C PHE A 234 14.48 6.14 -4.32
N SER A 235 15.15 6.94 -3.49
CA SER A 235 16.47 6.63 -2.93
C SER A 235 16.44 5.43 -1.97
N VAL A 236 15.35 5.28 -1.19
CA VAL A 236 15.12 4.09 -0.37
C VAL A 236 15.05 2.86 -1.26
N PHE A 237 14.32 2.92 -2.38
CA PHE A 237 14.26 1.81 -3.34
C PHE A 237 15.64 1.49 -3.94
N LEU A 238 16.42 2.50 -4.34
CA LEU A 238 17.76 2.29 -4.87
C LEU A 238 18.69 1.67 -3.83
N LEU A 239 18.65 2.14 -2.58
CA LEU A 239 19.46 1.61 -1.48
C LEU A 239 19.13 0.15 -1.20
N VAL A 240 17.84 -0.17 -1.12
CA VAL A 240 17.30 -1.53 -0.96
C VAL A 240 17.85 -2.45 -2.06
N ASN A 241 17.76 -2.04 -3.33
CA ASN A 241 18.25 -2.84 -4.45
C ASN A 241 19.78 -2.89 -4.54
N ALA A 242 20.48 -1.86 -4.06
CA ALA A 242 21.95 -1.85 -3.96
C ALA A 242 22.44 -2.89 -2.93
N ILE A 243 21.79 -2.94 -1.76
CA ILE A 243 22.08 -3.94 -0.71
C ILE A 243 21.83 -5.36 -1.25
N ALA A 244 20.78 -5.52 -2.07
CA ALA A 244 20.46 -6.78 -2.73
C ALA A 244 21.37 -7.15 -3.92
N GLN A 245 22.37 -6.32 -4.25
CA GLN A 245 23.32 -6.53 -5.36
C GLN A 245 22.62 -6.63 -6.74
N HIS A 246 21.54 -5.89 -6.94
CA HIS A 246 20.88 -5.77 -8.25
C HIS A 246 21.51 -4.65 -9.10
N GLU A 247 21.49 -4.83 -10.42
CA GLU A 247 21.88 -3.83 -11.41
C GLU A 247 20.95 -2.60 -11.32
N LEU A 248 21.50 -1.44 -10.95
CA LEU A 248 20.73 -0.20 -10.76
C LEU A 248 20.60 0.67 -12.01
N SER A 249 21.45 0.45 -13.02
CA SER A 249 21.55 1.24 -14.24
C SER A 249 20.19 1.41 -14.93
N GLN A 250 19.43 0.32 -15.00
CA GLN A 250 18.08 0.25 -15.56
C GLN A 250 17.02 1.05 -14.79
N PHE A 251 17.28 1.49 -13.54
CA PHE A 251 16.31 2.26 -12.76
C PHE A 251 16.53 3.76 -12.84
N TYR A 252 17.66 4.26 -13.34
CA TYR A 252 17.93 5.70 -13.38
C TYR A 252 16.96 6.46 -14.30
N VAL A 253 16.43 5.82 -15.34
CA VAL A 253 15.35 6.37 -16.18
C VAL A 253 14.11 6.73 -15.34
N TYR A 254 13.87 5.97 -14.26
CA TYR A 254 12.73 6.19 -13.38
C TYR A 254 12.82 7.53 -12.61
N ALA A 255 14.03 8.07 -12.41
CA ALA A 255 14.20 9.40 -11.82
C ALA A 255 13.55 10.50 -12.68
N ALA A 256 13.50 10.32 -14.01
CA ALA A 256 12.80 11.22 -14.91
C ALA A 256 11.27 11.04 -14.82
N ILE A 257 10.79 9.81 -14.62
CA ILE A 257 9.36 9.54 -14.40
C ILE A 257 8.89 10.18 -13.08
N VAL A 258 9.73 10.15 -12.05
CA VAL A 258 9.49 10.87 -10.78
C VAL A 258 9.40 12.38 -11.00
N LEU A 259 10.16 12.98 -11.94
CA LEU A 259 9.97 14.39 -12.30
C LEU A 259 8.60 14.67 -12.91
N VAL A 260 8.10 13.77 -13.77
CA VAL A 260 6.76 13.91 -14.36
C VAL A 260 5.69 13.88 -13.26
N LEU A 261 5.86 13.00 -12.27
CA LEU A 261 5.00 12.96 -11.09
C LEU A 261 5.02 14.27 -10.30
N ILE A 262 6.20 14.83 -10.04
CA ILE A 262 6.35 16.10 -9.32
C ILE A 262 5.70 17.24 -10.12
N ALA A 263 5.92 17.29 -11.44
CA ALA A 263 5.30 18.29 -12.30
C ALA A 263 3.77 18.18 -12.28
N ALA A 264 3.22 16.97 -12.30
CA ALA A 264 1.80 16.70 -12.19
C ALA A 264 1.21 17.17 -10.83
N ASP A 265 1.92 16.92 -9.74
CA ASP A 265 1.55 17.42 -8.41
C ASP A 265 1.55 18.95 -8.35
N MET A 266 2.57 19.60 -8.92
CA MET A 266 2.64 21.06 -8.98
C MET A 266 1.51 21.67 -9.82
N LEU A 267 1.14 21.02 -10.93
CA LEU A 267 0.00 21.42 -11.78
C LEU A 267 -1.35 21.28 -11.09
N SER A 268 -1.46 20.32 -10.16
CA SER A 268 -2.68 20.12 -9.35
C SER A 268 -2.96 21.29 -8.41
N GLN A 269 -1.93 22.02 -7.98
CA GLN A 269 -2.03 23.13 -7.02
C GLN A 269 -2.73 22.73 -5.70
N GLY A 270 -2.61 21.47 -5.28
CA GLY A 270 -3.28 20.93 -4.10
C GLY A 270 -4.81 20.85 -4.21
N ASN A 271 -5.39 21.04 -5.41
CA ASN A 271 -6.82 20.86 -5.60
C ASN A 271 -7.14 19.36 -5.79
N PRO A 272 -7.95 18.74 -4.91
CA PRO A 272 -8.19 17.29 -4.93
C PRO A 272 -8.79 16.79 -6.25
N ALA A 273 -9.69 17.56 -6.86
CA ALA A 273 -10.35 17.19 -8.11
C ALA A 273 -9.39 17.27 -9.31
N LYS A 274 -8.55 18.32 -9.36
CA LYS A 274 -7.50 18.44 -10.39
C LYS A 274 -6.46 17.34 -10.23
N MET A 275 -6.06 17.04 -9.00
CA MET A 275 -5.15 15.94 -8.69
C MET A 275 -5.70 14.63 -9.25
N LEU A 276 -6.90 14.24 -8.83
CA LEU A 276 -7.54 13.02 -9.29
C LEU A 276 -7.61 12.95 -10.82
N GLY A 277 -7.96 14.06 -11.48
CA GLY A 277 -8.03 14.15 -12.95
C GLY A 277 -6.67 13.94 -13.62
N ILE A 278 -5.64 14.71 -13.24
CA ILE A 278 -4.30 14.65 -13.82
C ILE A 278 -3.70 13.25 -13.62
N PHE A 279 -3.78 12.73 -12.40
CA PHE A 279 -3.22 11.43 -12.05
C PHE A 279 -3.94 10.27 -12.74
N SER A 280 -5.27 10.36 -12.89
CA SER A 280 -6.02 9.37 -13.68
C SER A 280 -5.63 9.40 -15.16
N LEU A 281 -5.44 10.60 -15.74
CA LEU A 281 -5.01 10.74 -17.13
C LEU A 281 -3.60 10.18 -17.34
N LEU A 282 -2.67 10.43 -16.41
CA LEU A 282 -1.32 9.85 -16.45
C LEU A 282 -1.35 8.32 -16.31
N GLY A 283 -2.19 7.79 -15.43
CA GLY A 283 -2.39 6.34 -15.30
C GLY A 283 -2.95 5.70 -16.57
N ILE A 284 -3.95 6.34 -17.21
CA ILE A 284 -4.51 5.90 -18.49
C ILE A 284 -3.45 5.97 -19.59
N ALA A 285 -2.70 7.06 -19.68
CA ALA A 285 -1.61 7.20 -20.64
C ALA A 285 -0.54 6.12 -20.44
N GLY A 286 -0.16 5.84 -19.20
CA GLY A 286 0.77 4.76 -18.84
C GLY A 286 0.26 3.39 -19.28
N LEU A 287 -1.02 3.08 -19.07
CA LEU A 287 -1.63 1.84 -19.57
C LEU A 287 -1.62 1.75 -21.10
N VAL A 288 -2.03 2.81 -21.79
CA VAL A 288 -2.05 2.85 -23.26
C VAL A 288 -0.65 2.68 -23.83
N ILE A 289 0.35 3.36 -23.26
CA ILE A 289 1.76 3.23 -23.66
C ILE A 289 2.25 1.81 -23.36
N GLY A 290 1.96 1.25 -22.18
CA GLY A 290 2.35 -0.10 -21.80
C GLY A 290 1.79 -1.17 -22.73
N MET A 291 0.55 -1.01 -23.18
CA MET A 291 -0.10 -1.92 -24.12
C MET A 291 0.35 -1.73 -25.57
N SER A 292 0.72 -0.51 -25.96
CA SER A 292 1.07 -0.17 -27.36
C SER A 292 2.56 -0.29 -27.67
N THR A 293 3.41 -0.41 -26.65
CA THR A 293 4.87 -0.50 -26.79
C THR A 293 5.40 -1.89 -26.39
N SER A 294 6.62 -2.18 -26.82
CA SER A 294 7.35 -3.40 -26.46
C SER A 294 8.70 -3.06 -25.83
N GLY A 295 9.31 -4.03 -25.15
CA GLY A 295 10.61 -3.84 -24.51
C GLY A 295 10.51 -3.19 -23.13
N MET A 296 11.59 -2.54 -22.68
CA MET A 296 11.63 -1.92 -21.35
C MET A 296 10.68 -0.73 -21.19
N VAL A 297 10.29 -0.08 -22.29
CA VAL A 297 9.36 1.05 -22.26
C VAL A 297 8.00 0.62 -21.71
N SER A 298 7.49 -0.55 -22.09
CA SER A 298 6.22 -1.05 -21.57
C SER A 298 6.31 -1.42 -20.09
N VAL A 299 7.46 -1.95 -19.64
CA VAL A 299 7.72 -2.25 -18.23
C VAL A 299 7.72 -0.96 -17.39
N TYR A 300 8.41 0.09 -17.85
CA TYR A 300 8.38 1.39 -17.17
C TYR A 300 6.99 2.01 -17.17
N ALA A 301 6.24 1.86 -18.27
CA ALA A 301 4.87 2.34 -18.35
C ALA A 301 3.96 1.61 -17.34
N PHE A 302 4.01 0.28 -17.27
CA PHE A 302 3.21 -0.49 -16.30
C PHE A 302 3.61 -0.22 -14.86
N THR A 303 4.91 -0.07 -14.57
CA THR A 303 5.38 0.29 -13.23
C THR A 303 4.98 1.71 -12.83
N SER A 304 4.94 2.65 -13.78
CA SER A 304 4.56 4.05 -13.51
C SER A 304 3.09 4.24 -13.16
N ILE A 305 2.20 3.31 -13.52
CA ILE A 305 0.78 3.35 -13.13
C ILE A 305 0.64 3.38 -11.60
N ALA A 306 1.50 2.64 -10.91
CA ALA A 306 1.55 2.60 -9.46
C ALA A 306 1.97 3.93 -8.82
N LEU A 307 2.61 4.85 -9.55
CA LEU A 307 2.86 6.20 -9.02
C LEU A 307 1.56 6.99 -8.85
N CYS A 308 0.60 6.78 -9.76
CA CYS A 308 -0.54 7.66 -9.90
C CYS A 308 -1.68 7.34 -8.94
N GLY A 309 -1.87 6.05 -8.66
CA GLY A 309 -2.92 5.56 -7.79
C GLY A 309 -2.89 6.14 -6.37
N PRO A 310 -1.79 5.93 -5.63
CA PRO A 310 -1.73 6.28 -4.22
C PRO A 310 -1.63 7.78 -3.94
N ALA A 311 -1.22 8.58 -4.91
CA ALA A 311 -1.25 10.03 -4.80
C ALA A 311 -2.71 10.55 -4.78
N SER A 312 -3.64 9.84 -5.43
CA SER A 312 -5.07 10.18 -5.45
C SER A 312 -5.88 9.57 -4.29
N LEU A 313 -5.35 8.54 -3.64
CA LEU A 313 -6.03 7.76 -2.60
C LEU A 313 -6.37 8.53 -1.31
N PRO A 314 -5.53 9.45 -0.80
CA PRO A 314 -5.87 10.30 0.34
C PRO A 314 -7.16 11.08 0.10
N TRP A 315 -7.37 11.54 -1.13
CA TRP A 315 -8.55 12.32 -1.50
C TRP A 315 -9.78 11.44 -1.70
N LEU A 316 -9.62 10.27 -2.32
CA LEU A 316 -10.69 9.26 -2.41
C LEU A 316 -11.11 8.78 -1.02
N SER A 317 -10.14 8.53 -0.12
CA SER A 317 -10.40 8.10 1.25
C SER A 317 -10.95 9.21 2.14
N ALA A 318 -10.57 10.48 1.94
CA ALA A 318 -11.16 11.63 2.61
C ALA A 318 -12.59 11.92 2.11
N ALA A 319 -12.82 11.81 0.80
CA ALA A 319 -14.16 11.86 0.22
C ALA A 319 -15.02 10.72 0.76
N TRP A 320 -14.45 9.53 0.92
CA TRP A 320 -15.15 8.37 1.48
C TRP A 320 -15.41 8.51 2.98
N ALA A 321 -14.44 8.95 3.77
CA ALA A 321 -14.56 9.16 5.22
C ALA A 321 -15.55 10.28 5.58
N SER A 322 -15.56 11.38 4.81
CA SER A 322 -16.57 12.43 4.96
C SER A 322 -17.98 11.96 4.56
N THR A 323 -18.09 11.01 3.62
CA THR A 323 -19.37 10.41 3.23
C THR A 323 -19.84 9.34 4.25
N GLN A 324 -18.93 8.56 4.82
CA GLN A 324 -19.22 7.62 5.91
C GLN A 324 -19.65 8.35 7.17
N ALA A 325 -18.99 9.46 7.51
CA ALA A 325 -19.43 10.32 8.59
C ALA A 325 -20.87 10.78 8.35
N ARG A 326 -21.23 11.19 7.12
CA ARG A 326 -22.62 11.58 6.76
C ARG A 326 -23.62 10.42 6.76
N ALA A 327 -23.21 9.21 6.35
CA ALA A 327 -24.07 8.03 6.30
C ALA A 327 -24.27 7.38 7.68
N ALA A 328 -23.35 7.58 8.62
CA ALA A 328 -23.49 7.16 10.02
C ALA A 328 -24.33 8.15 10.86
N ILE A 329 -24.67 9.32 10.30
CA ILE A 329 -25.50 10.38 10.91
C ILE A 329 -27.00 10.20 10.58
N THR A 330 -27.37 9.28 9.70
CA THR A 330 -28.77 8.94 9.33
C THR A 330 -29.13 7.54 9.77
#